data_AF-A0A436HAK6-F1
#
_entry.id   AF-A0A436HAK6-F1
#
_cell.length_a   1.000
_cell.length_b   1.000
_cell.length_c   1.000
_cell.angle_alpha   90.00
_cell.angle_beta   90.00
_cell.angle_gamma   90.00
#
_symmetry.space_group_name_H-M   'P 1'
#
loop_
_entity.id
_entity.type
_entity.pdbx_description
1 polymer ?
#
loop_
_entity_poly.entity_id
_entity_poly.type
_entity_poly.pdbx_seq_one_letter_code
_entity_poly.pdbx_strand_id
1 'polypeptide(L)'
;MKKFLYTASAAALALAATSGFAAARDQIQVAGSSTVLPYAKIVAEQFGETFTNFKTPVVESGGSGAGIKEFCKGVGEDTIDIANSSRPIKADELKSCADAGVKEVQEVRIGYDGIVFATDNKGPDWALVPADIYKALAAKLVVDGKLVDNPNTKWSQVNPKLPDWDIAAYIPGEKHGTREVFETKLLDAGCDKAALKAAGIADDKEIGKTCIAIRKDGKAVDIDGDYTETLARIDSNKTGVGVFGLAFYENNADKLKVATVE
;
A
#
# COMPACT_ATOMS: atom_id res chain seq x y z
N MET A 1 -36.29 -63.27 -33.53
CA MET A 1 -35.98 -62.74 -32.18
C MET A 1 -34.47 -62.77 -31.88
N LYS A 2 -33.59 -62.16 -32.70
CA LYS A 2 -32.14 -62.08 -32.40
C LYS A 2 -31.42 -60.80 -32.87
N LYS A 3 -32.13 -59.78 -33.37
CA LYS A 3 -31.52 -58.52 -33.86
C LYS A 3 -31.71 -57.30 -32.96
N PHE A 4 -32.44 -57.43 -31.84
CA PHE A 4 -32.74 -56.31 -30.94
C PHE A 4 -31.89 -56.25 -29.66
N LEU A 5 -30.91 -57.14 -29.48
CA LEU A 5 -30.12 -57.23 -28.25
C LEU A 5 -28.72 -56.58 -28.33
N TYR A 6 -28.29 -56.07 -29.49
CA TYR A 6 -26.93 -55.51 -29.64
C TYR A 6 -26.87 -53.97 -29.58
N THR A 7 -28.01 -53.27 -29.62
CA THR A 7 -28.03 -51.79 -29.61
C THR A 7 -28.09 -51.18 -28.20
N ALA A 8 -28.36 -51.97 -27.16
CA ALA A 8 -28.42 -51.49 -25.79
C ALA A 8 -27.04 -51.39 -25.11
N SER A 9 -26.01 -52.10 -25.60
CA SER A 9 -24.69 -52.12 -24.95
C SER A 9 -23.73 -51.03 -25.42
N ALA A 10 -23.97 -50.40 -26.58
CA ALA A 10 -23.14 -49.29 -27.06
C ALA A 10 -23.50 -47.94 -26.39
N ALA A 11 -24.75 -47.76 -25.95
CA ALA A 11 -25.20 -46.54 -25.28
C ALA A 11 -24.69 -46.43 -23.83
N ALA A 12 -24.45 -47.56 -23.15
CA ALA A 12 -23.94 -47.57 -21.77
C ALA A 12 -22.44 -47.24 -21.68
N LEU A 13 -21.65 -47.50 -22.74
CA LEU A 13 -20.23 -47.15 -22.80
C LEU A 13 -19.98 -45.69 -23.22
N ALA A 14 -20.95 -45.03 -23.85
CA ALA A 14 -20.85 -43.62 -24.23
C ALA A 14 -21.12 -42.65 -23.06
N LEU A 15 -21.84 -43.09 -22.01
CA LEU A 15 -22.08 -42.27 -20.81
C LEU A 15 -20.95 -42.33 -19.77
N ALA A 16 -20.00 -43.27 -19.89
CA ALA A 16 -18.88 -43.36 -18.95
C ALA A 16 -17.71 -42.40 -19.28
N ALA A 17 -17.66 -41.87 -20.50
CA ALA A 17 -16.52 -41.10 -20.99
C ALA A 17 -16.62 -39.57 -20.76
N THR A 18 -17.70 -39.06 -20.17
CA THR A 18 -17.86 -37.63 -19.88
C THR A 18 -17.71 -37.25 -18.40
N SER A 19 -17.25 -38.19 -17.56
CA SER A 19 -16.70 -37.85 -16.25
C SER A 19 -15.29 -37.27 -16.42
N GLY A 20 -15.20 -36.15 -17.13
CA GLY A 20 -14.08 -35.25 -16.94
C GLY A 20 -14.12 -34.85 -15.47
N PHE A 21 -13.23 -35.45 -14.67
CA PHE A 21 -12.91 -34.92 -13.36
C PHE A 21 -12.57 -33.46 -13.60
N ALA A 22 -13.46 -32.55 -13.20
CA ALA A 22 -13.08 -31.15 -13.02
C ALA A 22 -11.95 -31.20 -12.00
N ALA A 23 -10.72 -31.10 -12.48
CA ALA A 23 -9.53 -31.17 -11.66
C ALA A 23 -9.39 -29.82 -10.95
N ALA A 24 -10.31 -29.57 -10.01
CA ALA A 24 -10.31 -28.38 -9.16
C ALA A 24 -8.87 -28.16 -8.69
N ARG A 25 -8.31 -27.01 -9.07
CA ARG A 25 -7.01 -26.55 -8.63
C ARG A 25 -6.87 -26.77 -7.13
N ASP A 26 -5.84 -27.52 -6.73
CA ASP A 26 -5.67 -28.03 -5.37
C ASP A 26 -4.72 -27.18 -4.49
N GLN A 27 -4.35 -25.99 -4.98
CA GLN A 27 -3.42 -25.08 -4.32
C GLN A 27 -3.96 -23.67 -4.35
N ILE A 28 -4.06 -23.03 -3.18
CA ILE A 28 -4.51 -21.64 -3.04
C ILE A 28 -3.50 -20.69 -3.68
N GLN A 29 -3.98 -19.68 -4.41
CA GLN A 29 -3.21 -18.69 -5.14
C GLN A 29 -3.57 -17.32 -4.61
N VAL A 30 -2.56 -16.59 -4.17
CA VAL A 30 -2.68 -15.27 -3.54
C VAL A 30 -1.76 -14.31 -4.27
N ALA A 31 -2.25 -13.13 -4.64
CA ALA A 31 -1.40 -12.09 -5.20
C ALA A 31 -1.86 -10.67 -4.82
N GLY A 32 -0.92 -9.73 -4.75
CA GLY A 32 -1.25 -8.33 -4.47
C GLY A 32 -0.20 -7.59 -3.66
N SER A 33 -0.63 -6.95 -2.56
CA SER A 33 0.16 -5.96 -1.82
C SER A 33 1.55 -6.46 -1.40
N SER A 34 2.57 -5.68 -1.72
CA SER A 34 3.94 -5.88 -1.25
C SER A 34 4.10 -5.65 0.26
N THR A 35 3.23 -4.84 0.89
CA THR A 35 3.26 -4.62 2.35
C THR A 35 2.65 -5.78 3.12
N VAL A 36 1.71 -6.52 2.51
CA VAL A 36 1.06 -7.69 3.13
C VAL A 36 1.83 -8.97 2.83
N LEU A 37 2.67 -8.98 1.78
CA LEU A 37 3.41 -10.14 1.31
C LEU A 37 4.20 -10.89 2.41
N PRO A 38 4.99 -10.23 3.29
CA PRO A 38 5.77 -10.96 4.30
C PRO A 38 4.87 -11.75 5.26
N TYR A 39 3.75 -11.17 5.68
CA TYR A 39 2.77 -11.82 6.56
C TYR A 39 2.03 -12.95 5.85
N ALA A 40 1.59 -12.71 4.61
CA ALA A 40 0.88 -13.71 3.83
C ALA A 40 1.75 -14.95 3.54
N LYS A 41 3.07 -14.77 3.32
CA LYS A 41 4.01 -15.88 3.17
C LYS A 41 4.15 -16.71 4.45
N ILE A 42 4.31 -16.07 5.60
CA ILE A 42 4.38 -16.78 6.89
C ILE A 42 3.10 -17.57 7.15
N VAL A 43 1.93 -16.97 6.88
CA VAL A 43 0.63 -17.67 7.01
C VAL A 43 0.53 -18.85 6.05
N ALA A 44 0.99 -18.70 4.81
CA ALA A 44 0.99 -19.78 3.83
C ALA A 44 1.89 -20.95 4.26
N GLU A 45 3.11 -20.65 4.71
CA GLU A 45 4.05 -21.66 5.24
C GLU A 45 3.45 -22.38 6.44
N GLN A 46 2.95 -21.64 7.44
CA GLN A 46 2.30 -22.20 8.62
C GLN A 46 1.09 -23.07 8.26
N PHE A 47 0.29 -22.65 7.26
CA PHE A 47 -0.85 -23.42 6.79
C PHE A 47 -0.42 -24.76 6.20
N GLY A 48 0.61 -24.78 5.35
CA GLY A 48 1.14 -26.01 4.77
C GLY A 48 1.75 -26.97 5.81
N GLU A 49 2.41 -26.43 6.84
CA GLU A 49 2.94 -27.21 7.96
C GLU A 49 1.83 -27.79 8.86
N THR A 50 0.79 -27.00 9.12
CA THR A 50 -0.30 -27.38 10.04
C THR A 50 -1.30 -28.33 9.38
N PHE A 51 -1.62 -28.09 8.11
CA PHE A 51 -2.63 -28.83 7.36
C PHE A 51 -1.97 -29.60 6.22
N THR A 52 -1.20 -30.63 6.57
CA THR A 52 -0.38 -31.44 5.64
C THR A 52 -1.12 -32.09 4.48
N ASN A 53 -2.46 -32.11 4.53
CA ASN A 53 -3.32 -32.64 3.46
C ASN A 53 -3.57 -31.62 2.34
N PHE A 54 -3.17 -30.37 2.53
CA PHE A 54 -3.29 -29.29 1.55
C PHE A 54 -1.90 -28.84 1.09
N LYS A 55 -1.81 -28.39 -0.16
CA LYS A 55 -0.59 -27.75 -0.65
C LYS A 55 -0.43 -26.37 0.00
N THR A 56 0.80 -26.01 0.34
CA THR A 56 1.18 -24.66 0.77
C THR A 56 0.70 -23.64 -0.28
N PRO A 57 -0.05 -22.60 0.11
CA PRO A 57 -0.49 -21.55 -0.81
C PRO A 57 0.69 -20.88 -1.52
N VAL A 58 0.49 -20.52 -2.79
CA VAL A 58 1.43 -19.66 -3.52
C VAL A 58 1.06 -18.21 -3.25
N VAL A 59 2.05 -17.40 -2.87
CA VAL A 59 1.86 -15.98 -2.56
C VAL A 59 2.80 -15.14 -3.41
N GLU A 60 2.23 -14.40 -4.35
CA GLU A 60 2.94 -13.51 -5.26
C GLU A 60 2.76 -12.03 -4.88
N SER A 61 3.75 -11.22 -5.26
CA SER A 61 3.71 -9.77 -5.08
C SER A 61 3.36 -9.09 -6.41
N GLY A 62 2.71 -7.94 -6.34
CA GLY A 62 2.43 -7.11 -7.52
C GLY A 62 1.85 -5.73 -7.20
N GLY A 63 1.55 -5.45 -5.93
CA GLY A 63 0.80 -4.27 -5.48
C GLY A 63 -0.71 -4.53 -5.43
N SER A 64 -1.40 -3.84 -4.53
CA SER A 64 -2.83 -4.03 -4.24
C SER A 64 -3.69 -3.95 -5.51
N GLY A 65 -3.47 -2.94 -6.36
CA GLY A 65 -4.24 -2.77 -7.59
C GLY A 65 -4.02 -3.88 -8.62
N ALA A 66 -2.78 -4.38 -8.76
CA ALA A 66 -2.49 -5.47 -9.68
C ALA A 66 -3.10 -6.79 -9.20
N GLY A 67 -3.00 -7.08 -7.90
CA GLY A 67 -3.64 -8.26 -7.30
C GLY A 67 -5.17 -8.23 -7.43
N ILE A 68 -5.80 -7.10 -7.11
CA ILE A 68 -7.25 -6.91 -7.31
C ILE A 68 -7.63 -7.09 -8.78
N LYS A 69 -6.86 -6.51 -9.71
CA LYS A 69 -7.11 -6.67 -11.14
C LYS A 69 -7.03 -8.15 -11.57
N GLU A 70 -6.07 -8.90 -11.04
CA GLU A 70 -5.91 -10.33 -11.32
C GLU A 70 -7.09 -11.14 -10.77
N PHE A 71 -7.45 -10.91 -9.50
CA PHE A 71 -8.61 -11.51 -8.85
C PHE A 71 -9.91 -11.23 -9.61
N CYS A 72 -10.06 -10.02 -10.14
CA CYS A 72 -11.25 -9.58 -10.86
C CYS A 72 -11.27 -9.98 -12.34
N LYS A 73 -10.41 -10.90 -12.79
CA LYS A 73 -10.51 -11.50 -14.13
C LYS A 73 -11.60 -12.55 -14.25
N GLY A 74 -12.07 -13.11 -13.13
CA GLY A 74 -13.14 -14.11 -13.13
C GLY A 74 -13.01 -15.12 -11.99
N VAL A 75 -13.90 -16.11 -12.00
CA VAL A 75 -13.90 -17.23 -11.05
C VAL A 75 -13.46 -18.49 -11.79
N GLY A 76 -12.46 -19.19 -11.28
CA GLY A 76 -12.00 -20.44 -11.85
C GLY A 76 -10.57 -20.77 -11.47
N GLU A 77 -10.05 -21.86 -12.05
CA GLU A 77 -8.70 -22.36 -11.76
C GLU A 77 -7.60 -21.45 -12.31
N ASP A 78 -7.93 -20.66 -13.35
CA ASP A 78 -7.01 -19.76 -14.04
C ASP A 78 -6.85 -18.38 -13.36
N THR A 79 -7.59 -18.13 -12.26
CA THR A 79 -7.54 -16.86 -11.52
C THR A 79 -7.10 -17.12 -10.07
N ILE A 80 -6.63 -16.06 -9.40
CA ILE A 80 -6.23 -16.14 -7.99
C ILE A 80 -7.47 -16.19 -7.07
N ASP A 81 -7.35 -16.81 -5.89
CA ASP A 81 -8.46 -16.89 -4.93
C ASP A 81 -8.51 -15.69 -3.99
N ILE A 82 -7.34 -15.12 -3.67
CA ILE A 82 -7.20 -14.07 -2.66
C ILE A 82 -6.36 -12.93 -3.25
N ALA A 83 -6.96 -11.75 -3.35
CA ALA A 83 -6.23 -10.51 -3.55
C ALA A 83 -5.86 -9.92 -2.18
N ASN A 84 -4.59 -10.03 -1.76
CA ASN A 84 -4.15 -9.32 -0.57
C ASN A 84 -3.97 -7.82 -0.90
N SER A 85 -4.45 -6.94 -0.02
CA SER A 85 -4.48 -5.50 -0.28
C SER A 85 -4.14 -4.69 0.96
N SER A 86 -3.39 -3.61 0.76
CA SER A 86 -3.08 -2.58 1.77
C SER A 86 -4.10 -1.44 1.80
N ARG A 87 -5.16 -1.52 0.98
CA ARG A 87 -6.26 -0.55 0.94
C ARG A 87 -7.59 -1.24 0.64
N PRO A 88 -8.73 -0.60 0.93
CA PRO A 88 -10.02 -1.08 0.44
C PRO A 88 -10.03 -1.19 -1.09
N ILE A 89 -10.82 -2.12 -1.60
CA ILE A 89 -11.13 -2.19 -3.04
C ILE A 89 -11.94 -0.96 -3.43
N LYS A 90 -11.66 -0.39 -4.61
CA LYS A 90 -12.37 0.79 -5.11
C LYS A 90 -13.69 0.38 -5.75
N ALA A 91 -14.63 1.33 -5.86
CA ALA A 91 -15.94 1.07 -6.45
C ALA A 91 -15.87 0.67 -7.94
N ASP A 92 -14.95 1.26 -8.70
CA ASP A 92 -14.68 0.91 -10.10
C ASP A 92 -14.03 -0.47 -10.26
N GLU A 93 -13.15 -0.83 -9.34
CA GLU A 93 -12.58 -2.18 -9.24
C GLU A 93 -13.68 -3.21 -8.93
N LEU A 94 -14.50 -3.00 -7.89
CA LEU A 94 -15.65 -3.87 -7.57
C LEU A 94 -16.58 -4.06 -8.76
N LYS A 95 -16.88 -2.97 -9.49
CA LYS A 95 -17.68 -3.05 -10.71
C LYS A 95 -17.02 -3.94 -11.76
N SER A 96 -15.71 -3.81 -11.95
CA SER A 96 -14.95 -4.65 -12.88
C SER A 96 -14.99 -6.13 -12.49
N CYS A 97 -14.91 -6.45 -11.19
CA CYS A 97 -15.07 -7.81 -10.67
C CYS A 97 -16.46 -8.37 -10.99
N ALA A 98 -17.51 -7.59 -10.71
CA ALA A 98 -18.89 -7.99 -10.98
C ALA A 98 -19.15 -8.22 -12.47
N ASP A 99 -18.63 -7.34 -13.34
CA ASP A 99 -18.73 -7.45 -14.80
C ASP A 99 -17.98 -8.71 -15.32
N ALA A 100 -16.93 -9.16 -14.61
CA ALA A 100 -16.19 -10.39 -14.88
C ALA A 100 -16.77 -11.64 -14.18
N GLY A 101 -17.91 -11.53 -13.49
CA GLY A 101 -18.59 -12.65 -12.83
C GLY A 101 -18.15 -12.93 -11.39
N VAL A 102 -17.22 -12.16 -10.84
CA VAL A 102 -16.82 -12.19 -9.42
C VAL A 102 -17.82 -11.35 -8.62
N LYS A 103 -18.98 -11.93 -8.30
CA LYS A 103 -20.14 -11.20 -7.75
C LYS A 103 -20.15 -11.07 -6.23
N GLU A 104 -19.44 -11.96 -5.53
CA GLU A 104 -19.46 -12.06 -4.06
C GLU A 104 -18.08 -11.80 -3.46
N VAL A 105 -17.50 -10.65 -3.81
CA VAL A 105 -16.22 -10.23 -3.22
C VAL A 105 -16.39 -10.03 -1.72
N GLN A 106 -15.58 -10.75 -0.93
CA GLN A 106 -15.55 -10.62 0.53
C GLN A 106 -14.26 -9.92 0.96
N GLU A 107 -14.41 -8.82 1.69
CA GLU A 107 -13.28 -8.12 2.31
C GLU A 107 -13.07 -8.61 3.74
N VAL A 108 -11.93 -9.26 3.98
CA VAL A 108 -11.52 -9.70 5.31
C VAL A 108 -10.38 -8.81 5.80
N ARG A 109 -10.64 -8.01 6.83
CA ARG A 109 -9.60 -7.19 7.49
C ARG A 109 -8.80 -8.06 8.43
N ILE A 110 -7.51 -8.24 8.12
CA ILE A 110 -6.59 -9.06 8.92
C ILE A 110 -5.74 -8.25 9.92
N GLY A 111 -5.71 -6.93 9.78
CA GLY A 111 -4.92 -6.07 10.65
C GLY A 111 -4.96 -4.61 10.23
N TYR A 112 -4.21 -3.81 10.97
CA TYR A 112 -3.91 -2.42 10.64
C TYR A 112 -2.41 -2.32 10.42
N ASP A 113 -2.04 -1.56 9.39
CA ASP A 113 -0.66 -1.14 9.16
C ASP A 113 -0.61 0.38 9.36
N GLY A 114 0.56 0.89 9.69
CA GLY A 114 0.76 2.29 10.00
C GLY A 114 2.07 2.77 9.43
N ILE A 115 2.09 4.02 8.99
CA ILE A 115 3.33 4.77 8.83
C ILE A 115 3.47 5.67 10.05
N VAL A 116 4.68 5.74 10.59
CA VAL A 116 5.00 6.60 11.71
C VAL A 116 5.95 7.70 11.28
N PHE A 117 5.83 8.85 11.93
CA PHE A 117 6.88 9.87 11.95
C PHE A 117 7.62 9.68 13.25
N ALA A 118 8.95 9.57 13.18
CA ALA A 118 9.74 9.37 14.36
C ALA A 118 10.99 10.24 14.35
N THR A 119 11.41 10.61 15.56
CA THR A 119 12.66 11.33 15.84
C THR A 119 13.51 10.49 16.79
N ASP A 120 14.70 10.98 17.13
CA ASP A 120 15.51 10.38 18.20
C ASP A 120 14.73 10.30 19.52
N ASN A 121 14.92 9.23 20.29
CA ASN A 121 14.17 8.99 21.53
C ASN A 121 14.34 10.09 22.61
N LYS A 122 15.42 10.88 22.54
CA LYS A 122 15.66 12.03 23.43
C LYS A 122 15.11 13.34 22.88
N GLY A 123 14.46 13.29 21.72
CA GLY A 123 13.79 14.43 21.11
C GLY A 123 12.55 14.91 21.89
N PRO A 124 12.10 16.14 21.64
CA PRO A 124 10.86 16.66 22.20
C PRO A 124 9.65 15.87 21.67
N ASP A 125 8.49 16.08 22.27
CA ASP A 125 7.23 15.57 21.72
C ASP A 125 6.82 16.36 20.48
N TRP A 126 6.25 15.65 19.51
CA TRP A 126 5.73 16.22 18.26
C TRP A 126 4.26 15.86 18.11
N ALA A 127 3.48 16.84 17.67
CA ALA A 127 2.11 16.68 17.22
C ALA A 127 1.99 17.32 15.84
N LEU A 128 1.85 16.47 14.83
CA LEU A 128 1.77 16.83 13.43
C LEU A 128 0.34 16.68 12.93
N VAL A 129 0.00 17.45 11.92
CA VAL A 129 -1.17 17.24 11.06
C VAL A 129 -0.71 17.17 9.59
N PRO A 130 -1.48 16.57 8.66
CA PRO A 130 -1.15 16.52 7.24
C PRO A 130 -0.72 17.87 6.64
N ALA A 131 -1.36 18.97 7.07
CA ALA A 131 -1.01 20.31 6.61
C ALA A 131 0.42 20.74 6.99
N ASP A 132 0.93 20.31 8.16
CA ASP A 132 2.31 20.59 8.56
C ASP A 132 3.29 19.82 7.66
N ILE A 133 2.98 18.55 7.40
CA ILE A 133 3.80 17.68 6.55
C ILE A 133 3.84 18.22 5.11
N TYR A 134 2.69 18.63 4.56
CA TYR A 134 2.61 19.26 3.24
C TYR A 134 3.44 20.56 3.19
N LYS A 135 3.24 21.48 4.14
CA LYS A 135 4.01 22.74 4.21
C LYS A 135 5.52 22.51 4.39
N ALA A 136 5.93 21.45 5.07
CA ALA A 136 7.34 21.13 5.25
C ALA A 136 7.96 20.51 3.97
N LEU A 137 7.25 19.60 3.31
CA LEU A 137 7.85 18.64 2.37
C LEU A 137 7.40 18.80 0.91
N ALA A 138 6.28 19.49 0.64
CA ALA A 138 5.84 19.73 -0.73
C ALA A 138 6.91 20.48 -1.54
N ALA A 139 7.01 20.18 -2.83
CA ALA A 139 7.94 20.85 -3.74
C ALA A 139 7.65 22.34 -3.84
N LYS A 140 6.37 22.69 -3.89
CA LYS A 140 5.87 24.04 -4.07
C LYS A 140 4.73 24.34 -3.12
N LEU A 141 4.61 25.60 -2.75
CA LEU A 141 3.51 26.14 -1.94
C LEU A 141 2.92 27.37 -2.61
N VAL A 142 1.67 27.67 -2.31
CA VAL A 142 1.05 28.94 -2.68
C VAL A 142 1.37 29.96 -1.60
N VAL A 143 2.13 30.99 -1.97
CA VAL A 143 2.49 32.12 -1.10
C VAL A 143 2.03 33.40 -1.81
N ASP A 144 1.25 34.22 -1.13
CA ASP A 144 0.67 35.45 -1.67
C ASP A 144 -0.03 35.25 -3.04
N GLY A 145 -0.76 34.12 -3.17
CA GLY A 145 -1.51 33.76 -4.36
C GLY A 145 -0.67 33.22 -5.52
N LYS A 146 0.64 33.04 -5.33
CA LYS A 146 1.56 32.51 -6.36
C LYS A 146 2.15 31.19 -5.93
N LEU A 147 2.21 30.24 -6.86
CA LEU A 147 2.92 29.00 -6.65
C LEU A 147 4.44 29.24 -6.74
N VAL A 148 5.15 29.00 -5.63
CA VAL A 148 6.59 29.18 -5.50
C VAL A 148 7.25 27.91 -4.96
N ASP A 149 8.56 27.77 -5.15
CA ASP A 149 9.31 26.70 -4.51
C ASP A 149 9.21 26.85 -2.98
N ASN A 150 9.11 25.72 -2.27
CA ASN A 150 8.80 25.71 -0.86
C ASN A 150 9.84 26.50 -0.03
N PRO A 151 9.47 27.66 0.55
CA PRO A 151 10.42 28.53 1.23
C PRO A 151 10.75 28.06 2.65
N ASN A 152 10.00 27.12 3.21
CA ASN A 152 10.18 26.69 4.59
C ASN A 152 11.51 25.94 4.73
N THR A 153 12.29 26.33 5.73
CA THR A 153 13.59 25.76 6.05
C THR A 153 13.64 25.11 7.42
N LYS A 154 12.73 25.52 8.33
CA LYS A 154 12.60 25.02 9.71
C LYS A 154 11.19 24.57 10.02
N TRP A 155 11.06 23.64 10.97
CA TRP A 155 9.75 23.15 11.42
C TRP A 155 8.93 24.21 12.17
N SER A 156 9.59 25.12 12.89
CA SER A 156 8.96 26.29 13.52
C SER A 156 8.30 27.26 12.53
N GLN A 157 8.78 27.32 11.29
CA GLN A 157 8.18 28.13 10.21
C GLN A 157 6.89 27.48 9.66
N VAL A 158 6.80 26.15 9.75
CA VAL A 158 5.65 25.36 9.33
C VAL A 158 4.54 25.44 10.37
N ASN A 159 4.90 25.22 11.64
CA ASN A 159 4.00 25.28 12.78
C ASN A 159 4.81 25.74 14.00
N PRO A 160 4.48 26.89 14.63
CA PRO A 160 5.24 27.45 15.76
C PRO A 160 5.30 26.56 17.02
N LYS A 161 4.46 25.52 17.10
CA LYS A 161 4.50 24.52 18.19
C LYS A 161 5.56 23.45 17.97
N LEU A 162 6.09 23.32 16.76
CA LEU A 162 7.16 22.39 16.44
C LEU A 162 8.53 22.99 16.81
N PRO A 163 9.55 22.15 17.08
CA PRO A 163 10.88 22.62 17.41
C PRO A 163 11.49 23.51 16.35
N ASP A 164 12.39 24.41 16.76
CA ASP A 164 13.18 25.26 15.86
C ASP A 164 14.33 24.49 15.19
N TRP A 165 13.99 23.37 14.55
CA TRP A 165 14.92 22.47 13.87
C TRP A 165 14.88 22.71 12.38
N ASP A 166 16.04 22.60 11.72
CA ASP A 166 16.10 22.57 10.27
C ASP A 166 15.32 21.36 9.74
N ILE A 167 14.58 21.55 8.66
CA ILE A 167 13.83 20.46 8.04
C ILE A 167 14.84 19.50 7.41
N ALA A 168 14.92 18.31 7.99
CA ALA A 168 15.62 17.14 7.49
C ALA A 168 14.72 15.91 7.67
N ALA A 169 13.96 15.58 6.63
CA ALA A 169 13.04 14.46 6.61
C ALA A 169 13.61 13.30 5.77
N TYR A 170 13.62 12.10 6.33
CA TYR A 170 14.01 10.87 5.66
C TYR A 170 12.75 10.07 5.35
N ILE A 171 12.31 10.14 4.09
CA ILE A 171 11.00 9.65 3.66
C ILE A 171 11.15 8.39 2.82
N PRO A 172 10.12 7.52 2.73
CA PRO A 172 10.17 6.37 1.85
C PRO A 172 10.37 6.81 0.40
N GLY A 173 11.31 6.17 -0.29
CA GLY A 173 11.53 6.37 -1.71
C GLY A 173 10.39 5.84 -2.58
N GLU A 174 10.40 6.16 -3.87
CA GLU A 174 9.31 5.86 -4.81
C GLU A 174 9.06 4.35 -5.00
N LYS A 175 10.06 3.52 -4.69
CA LYS A 175 9.96 2.05 -4.76
C LYS A 175 9.38 1.41 -3.49
N HIS A 176 9.15 2.19 -2.44
CA HIS A 176 8.69 1.69 -1.16
C HIS A 176 7.15 1.63 -1.10
N GLY A 177 6.57 0.51 -0.63
CA GLY A 177 5.12 0.34 -0.55
C GLY A 177 4.42 1.36 0.37
N THR A 178 5.16 1.93 1.33
CA THR A 178 4.66 3.01 2.21
C THR A 178 4.63 4.38 1.54
N ARG A 179 5.23 4.54 0.36
CA ARG A 179 5.22 5.80 -0.38
C ARG A 179 3.82 6.25 -0.74
N GLU A 180 2.99 5.33 -1.25
CA GLU A 180 1.60 5.63 -1.63
C GLU A 180 0.80 6.14 -0.42
N VAL A 181 0.99 5.53 0.75
CA VAL A 181 0.31 5.96 1.98
C VAL A 181 0.78 7.36 2.39
N PHE A 182 2.09 7.61 2.35
CA PHE A 182 2.66 8.92 2.66
C PHE A 182 2.14 10.02 1.71
N GLU A 183 2.10 9.74 0.41
CA GLU A 183 1.58 10.70 -0.59
C GLU A 183 0.08 10.94 -0.42
N THR A 184 -0.72 9.90 -0.26
CA THR A 184 -2.18 10.03 -0.24
C THR A 184 -2.74 10.51 1.09
N LYS A 185 -2.22 10.01 2.22
CA LYS A 185 -2.75 10.30 3.56
C LYS A 185 -2.16 11.54 4.19
N LEU A 186 -1.04 12.05 3.67
CA LEU A 186 -0.34 13.18 4.27
C LEU A 186 -0.16 14.33 3.29
N LEU A 187 0.50 14.11 2.16
CA LEU A 187 0.73 15.19 1.21
C LEU A 187 -0.57 15.63 0.53
N ASP A 188 -1.32 14.71 -0.08
CA ASP A 188 -2.59 15.05 -0.74
C ASP A 188 -3.64 15.54 0.26
N ALA A 189 -3.68 14.95 1.46
CA ALA A 189 -4.60 15.33 2.52
C ALA A 189 -4.28 16.71 3.13
N GLY A 190 -3.00 17.06 3.24
CA GLY A 190 -2.53 18.35 3.75
C GLY A 190 -2.49 19.47 2.69
N CYS A 191 -2.68 19.11 1.42
CA CYS A 191 -2.57 20.03 0.30
C CYS A 191 -3.74 21.03 0.24
N ASP A 192 -3.41 22.32 0.10
CA ASP A 192 -4.42 23.35 -0.14
C ASP A 192 -4.81 23.41 -1.62
N LYS A 193 -5.67 22.47 -2.03
CA LYS A 193 -6.17 22.35 -3.41
C LYS A 193 -6.91 23.61 -3.86
N ALA A 194 -7.56 24.33 -2.95
CA ALA A 194 -8.27 25.57 -3.26
C ALA A 194 -7.27 26.69 -3.59
N ALA A 195 -6.19 26.83 -2.82
CA ALA A 195 -5.12 27.77 -3.11
C ALA A 195 -4.43 27.44 -4.45
N LEU A 196 -4.20 26.16 -4.77
CA LEU A 196 -3.64 25.76 -6.06
C LEU A 196 -4.54 26.15 -7.24
N LYS A 197 -5.87 25.96 -7.10
CA LYS A 197 -6.85 26.44 -8.09
C LYS A 197 -6.81 27.96 -8.24
N ALA A 198 -6.78 28.68 -7.13
CA ALA A 198 -6.69 30.14 -7.12
C ALA A 198 -5.37 30.66 -7.73
N ALA A 199 -4.29 29.90 -7.60
CA ALA A 199 -2.98 30.20 -8.19
C ALA A 199 -2.87 29.81 -9.68
N GLY A 200 -3.93 29.27 -10.27
CA GLY A 200 -4.03 29.04 -11.72
C GLY A 200 -3.92 27.59 -12.19
N ILE A 201 -3.84 26.60 -11.28
CA ILE A 201 -3.88 25.18 -11.68
C ILE A 201 -5.34 24.74 -11.80
N ALA A 202 -5.85 24.63 -13.02
CA ALA A 202 -7.26 24.31 -13.28
C ALA A 202 -7.55 22.81 -13.37
N ASP A 203 -6.57 21.99 -13.77
CA ASP A 203 -6.76 20.55 -13.98
C ASP A 203 -6.60 19.76 -12.66
N ASP A 204 -7.61 18.97 -12.31
CA ASP A 204 -7.60 18.21 -11.05
C ASP A 204 -6.50 17.14 -10.98
N LYS A 205 -6.03 16.60 -12.13
CA LYS A 205 -4.90 15.67 -12.15
C LYS A 205 -3.58 16.40 -11.92
N GLU A 206 -3.43 17.59 -12.49
CA GLU A 206 -2.29 18.47 -12.24
C GLU A 206 -2.23 18.94 -10.78
N ILE A 207 -3.38 19.24 -10.17
CA ILE A 207 -3.47 19.52 -8.73
C ILE A 207 -2.99 18.31 -7.93
N GLY A 208 -3.52 17.11 -8.22
CA GLY A 208 -3.10 15.89 -7.53
C GLY A 208 -1.59 15.65 -7.63
N LYS A 209 -1.02 15.79 -8.83
CA LYS A 209 0.44 15.68 -9.04
C LYS A 209 1.21 16.74 -8.26
N THR A 210 0.71 17.98 -8.22
CA THR A 210 1.35 19.08 -7.49
C THR A 210 1.29 18.86 -5.99
N CYS A 211 0.18 18.33 -5.48
CA CYS A 211 -0.01 18.04 -4.06
C CYS A 211 0.98 17.01 -3.53
N ILE A 212 1.26 15.96 -4.32
CA ILE A 212 2.16 14.86 -3.90
C ILE A 212 3.63 15.10 -4.29
N ALA A 213 3.92 16.15 -5.08
CA ALA A 213 5.28 16.46 -5.47
C ALA A 213 6.11 16.90 -4.25
N ILE A 214 7.30 16.32 -4.09
CA ILE A 214 8.18 16.55 -2.94
C ILE A 214 9.37 17.41 -3.35
N ARG A 215 9.78 18.32 -2.46
CA ARG A 215 10.97 19.16 -2.63
C ARG A 215 12.23 18.32 -2.84
N LYS A 216 13.15 18.82 -3.68
CA LYS A 216 14.41 18.16 -4.06
C LYS A 216 15.65 18.96 -3.66
N ASP A 217 15.49 19.85 -2.69
CA ASP A 217 16.53 20.76 -2.18
C ASP A 217 17.29 20.21 -0.95
N GLY A 218 17.19 18.90 -0.71
CA GLY A 218 17.91 18.19 0.35
C GLY A 218 17.23 18.21 1.72
N LYS A 219 16.11 18.92 1.90
CA LYS A 219 15.34 18.90 3.16
C LYS A 219 14.43 17.69 3.30
N ALA A 220 14.04 17.11 2.18
CA ALA A 220 13.42 15.79 2.10
C ALA A 220 14.36 14.87 1.31
N VAL A 221 14.72 13.74 1.90
CA VAL A 221 15.60 12.75 1.31
C VAL A 221 14.83 11.45 1.15
N ASP A 222 14.69 11.01 -0.09
CA ASP A 222 14.10 9.72 -0.42
C ASP A 222 15.07 8.60 0.00
N ILE A 223 14.58 7.66 0.81
CA ILE A 223 15.28 6.45 1.23
C ILE A 223 14.72 5.29 0.41
N ASP A 224 15.46 4.92 -0.64
CA ASP A 224 15.12 3.77 -1.51
C ASP A 224 15.47 2.42 -0.87
N GLY A 225 16.39 2.43 0.11
CA GLY A 225 16.84 1.25 0.83
C GLY A 225 15.91 0.83 1.97
N ASP A 226 16.44 -0.02 2.84
CA ASP A 226 15.76 -0.46 4.06
C ASP A 226 15.68 0.71 5.08
N TYR A 227 14.67 0.69 5.95
CA TYR A 227 14.50 1.61 7.08
C TYR A 227 15.68 1.65 8.06
N THR A 228 16.56 0.65 8.06
CA THR A 228 17.85 0.74 8.75
C THR A 228 18.70 1.93 8.30
N GLU A 229 18.62 2.35 7.02
CA GLU A 229 19.24 3.60 6.56
C GLU A 229 18.59 4.80 7.24
N THR A 230 17.25 4.85 7.30
CA THR A 230 16.52 5.92 7.99
C THR A 230 16.92 6.02 9.46
N LEU A 231 17.06 4.89 10.15
CA LEU A 231 17.53 4.85 11.54
C LEU A 231 18.96 5.40 11.66
N ALA A 232 19.88 4.99 10.80
CA ALA A 232 21.26 5.49 10.81
C ALA A 232 21.35 7.01 10.53
N ARG A 233 20.45 7.52 9.67
CA ARG A 233 20.33 8.95 9.37
C ARG A 233 19.84 9.74 10.58
N ILE A 234 18.82 9.25 11.30
CA ILE A 234 18.36 9.85 12.57
C ILE A 234 19.47 9.76 13.63
N ASP A 235 20.21 8.66 13.69
CA ASP A 235 21.32 8.53 14.64
C ASP A 235 22.43 9.56 14.38
N SER A 236 22.73 9.81 13.11
CA SER A 236 23.71 10.83 12.68
C SER A 236 23.19 12.26 12.81
N ASN A 237 21.89 12.46 12.65
CA ASN A 237 21.21 13.76 12.73
C ASN A 237 20.05 13.69 13.74
N LYS A 238 20.35 14.03 14.99
CA LYS A 238 19.41 13.96 16.11
C LYS A 238 18.19 14.88 16.01
N THR A 239 18.20 15.80 15.05
CA THR A 239 17.06 16.68 14.73
C THR A 239 16.32 16.27 13.46
N GLY A 240 16.66 15.12 12.87
CA GLY A 240 15.99 14.56 11.70
C GLY A 240 14.68 13.85 12.05
N VAL A 241 13.76 13.82 11.08
CA VAL A 241 12.48 13.11 11.18
C VAL A 241 12.46 11.98 10.15
N GLY A 242 12.32 10.74 10.59
CA GLY A 242 12.16 9.60 9.70
C GLY A 242 10.70 9.20 9.54
N VAL A 243 10.39 8.65 8.38
CA VAL A 243 9.06 8.11 8.05
C VAL A 243 9.20 6.67 7.60
N PHE A 244 8.57 5.74 8.33
CA PHE A 244 8.69 4.30 8.10
C PHE A 244 7.50 3.54 8.69
N GLY A 245 7.42 2.24 8.41
CA GLY A 245 6.34 1.38 8.89
C GLY A 245 6.34 1.21 10.42
N LEU A 246 5.15 1.06 11.00
CA LEU A 246 4.93 0.88 12.44
C LEU A 246 5.73 -0.29 13.01
N ALA A 247 5.74 -1.44 12.32
CA ALA A 247 6.47 -2.62 12.76
C ALA A 247 7.99 -2.36 12.89
N PHE A 248 8.57 -1.49 12.05
CA PHE A 248 9.98 -1.13 12.17
C PHE A 248 10.22 -0.27 13.41
N TYR A 249 9.32 0.66 13.71
CA TYR A 249 9.38 1.43 14.95
C TYR A 249 9.28 0.54 16.17
N GLU A 250 8.32 -0.39 16.23
CA GLU A 250 8.11 -1.25 17.40
C GLU A 250 9.36 -2.06 17.74
N ASN A 251 10.11 -2.49 16.72
CA ASN A 251 11.39 -3.20 16.88
C ASN A 251 12.58 -2.30 17.27
N ASN A 252 12.41 -0.97 17.25
CA ASN A 252 13.46 0.03 17.51
C ASN A 252 12.98 1.16 18.45
N ALA A 253 11.94 0.90 19.25
CA ALA A 253 11.32 1.90 20.14
C ALA A 253 12.25 2.33 21.29
N ASP A 254 13.33 1.58 21.52
CA ASP A 254 14.41 1.97 22.43
C ASP A 254 15.26 3.13 21.90
N LYS A 255 15.23 3.41 20.59
CA LYS A 255 16.05 4.45 19.92
C LYS A 255 15.22 5.59 19.32
N LEU A 256 13.93 5.37 19.13
CA LEU A 256 13.05 6.26 18.40
C LEU A 256 11.88 6.71 19.25
N LYS A 257 11.39 7.91 18.98
CA LYS A 257 10.16 8.45 19.56
C LYS A 257 9.23 8.90 18.46
N VAL A 258 8.00 8.37 18.49
CA VAL A 258 6.98 8.64 17.47
C VAL A 258 6.29 9.98 17.74
N ALA A 259 6.07 10.74 16.68
CA ALA A 259 5.21 11.92 16.66
C ALA A 259 3.75 11.49 16.53
N THR A 260 2.86 12.19 17.23
CA THR A 260 1.42 12.04 16.98
C THR A 260 1.09 12.66 15.61
N VAL A 261 0.25 12.01 14.82
CA VAL A 261 -0.26 12.53 13.55
C VAL A 261 -1.78 12.46 13.58
N GLU A 262 -2.45 13.61 13.57
CA GLU A 262 -3.92 13.74 13.56
C GLU A 262 -4.48 14.00 12.16
#